data_AF-A0A0F9H4F8-F1
#
_entry.id   AF-A0A0F9H4F8-F1
#
_cell.length_a   1.000
_cell.length_b   1.000
_cell.length_c   1.000
_cell.angle_alpha   90.00
_cell.angle_beta   90.00
_cell.angle_gamma   90.00
#
_symmetry.space_group_name_H-M   'P 1'
#
loop_
_entity.id
_entity.type
_entity.pdbx_description
1 polymer ?
#
loop_
_entity_poly.entity_id
_entity_poly.type
_entity_poly.pdbx_seq_one_letter_code
_entity_poly.pdbx_strand_id
1 'polypeptide(L)'
;LRRDPSQKALVTGLGWFATKHSAGVYSARRPPTERWQRTDPQTDQARLEAMESPPTVERPEGPASVESYTVQFSREGEPQLGIVIGRLGDREKPGPRFIANTPPESDLLWCLTRQEFIGTSGRVSPDPGSGRNVFWPQT
;
A
#
# COMPACT_ATOMS: atom_id res chain seq x y z
N LEU A 1 31.14 13.73 4.89
CA LEU A 1 31.35 13.85 6.35
C LEU A 1 32.82 13.95 6.76
N ARG A 2 33.71 13.01 6.41
CA ARG A 2 35.15 13.16 6.78
C ARG A 2 35.86 14.32 6.07
N ARG A 3 35.51 14.58 4.79
CA ARG A 3 36.05 15.71 4.01
C ARG A 3 35.61 17.08 4.52
N ASP A 4 34.38 17.17 5.03
CA ASP A 4 33.83 18.38 5.63
C ASP A 4 33.13 18.00 6.96
N PRO A 5 33.84 18.11 8.09
CA PRO A 5 33.30 17.75 9.40
C PRO A 5 32.16 18.65 9.86
N SER A 6 31.93 19.81 9.23
CA SER A 6 30.85 20.72 9.61
C SER A 6 29.47 20.17 9.25
N GLN A 7 29.39 19.24 8.29
CA GLN A 7 28.16 18.69 7.73
C GLN A 7 27.54 17.56 8.57
N LYS A 8 26.28 17.26 8.26
CA LYS A 8 25.51 16.10 8.74
C LYS A 8 24.94 15.33 7.56
N ALA A 9 24.74 14.03 7.71
CA ALA A 9 24.07 13.19 6.72
C ALA A 9 22.87 12.48 7.37
N LEU A 10 21.77 12.42 6.64
CA LEU A 10 20.62 11.57 6.97
C LEU A 10 20.71 10.31 6.11
N VAL A 11 20.61 9.15 6.74
CA VAL A 11 20.46 7.85 6.07
C VAL A 11 19.12 7.28 6.49
N THR A 12 18.36 6.79 5.52
CA THR A 12 17.09 6.11 5.75
C THR A 12 17.18 4.67 5.24
N GLY A 13 16.45 3.77 5.90
CA GLY A 13 16.31 2.38 5.51
C GLY A 13 14.84 1.99 5.51
N LEU A 14 14.36 1.46 4.38
CA LEU A 14 13.01 0.95 4.23
C LEU A 14 13.05 -0.59 4.15
N GLY A 15 12.23 -1.25 4.96
CA GLY A 15 12.17 -2.71 4.99
C GLY A 15 10.92 -3.25 4.28
N TRP A 16 11.11 -4.25 3.42
CA TRP A 16 10.03 -5.07 2.86
C TRP A 16 8.94 -4.22 2.19
N PHE A 17 7.66 -4.45 2.49
CA PHE A 17 6.52 -3.68 1.99
C PHE A 17 6.31 -2.37 2.77
N ALA A 18 7.40 -1.62 3.01
CA ALA A 18 7.40 -0.45 3.89
C ALA A 18 6.89 -0.74 5.33
N THR A 19 7.03 -1.98 5.81
CA THR A 19 6.57 -2.39 7.15
C THR A 19 7.47 -1.90 8.28
N LYS A 20 8.69 -1.44 7.94
CA LYS A 20 9.66 -0.86 8.87
C LYS A 20 10.38 0.29 8.20
N HIS A 21 10.64 1.33 8.98
CA HIS A 21 11.48 2.44 8.59
C HIS A 21 12.52 2.70 9.68
N SER A 22 13.79 2.85 9.29
CA SER A 22 14.87 3.27 10.17
C SER A 22 15.52 4.53 9.62
N ALA A 23 15.99 5.39 10.53
CA ALA A 23 16.71 6.60 10.17
C ALA A 23 17.91 6.80 11.07
N GLY A 24 19.01 7.30 10.50
CA GLY A 24 20.23 7.64 11.22
C GLY A 24 20.76 8.99 10.77
N VAL A 25 21.13 9.84 11.73
CA VAL A 25 21.81 11.11 11.48
C VAL A 25 23.27 10.97 11.88
N TYR A 26 24.18 11.22 10.93
CA TYR A 26 25.61 11.04 11.11
C TYR A 26 26.34 12.38 10.98
N SER A 27 27.38 12.57 11.78
CA SER A 27 28.27 13.73 11.71
C SER A 27 29.71 13.31 12.02
N ALA A 28 30.69 14.06 11.52
CA ALA A 28 32.10 13.90 11.87
C ALA A 28 32.58 14.97 12.88
N ARG A 29 31.67 15.78 13.44
CA ARG A 29 32.00 16.68 14.56
C ARG A 29 32.35 15.87 15.80
N ARG A 30 33.08 16.52 16.72
CA ARG A 30 33.32 15.99 18.07
C ARG A 30 31.96 15.60 18.69
N PRO A 31 31.81 14.38 19.21
CA PRO A 31 30.55 13.93 19.80
C PRO A 31 30.21 14.77 21.05
N PRO A 32 28.91 14.87 21.41
CA PRO A 32 28.50 15.45 22.68
C PRO A 32 29.16 14.73 23.87
N THR A 33 29.38 15.45 24.97
CA THR A 33 29.89 14.88 26.22
C THR A 33 28.84 14.12 27.01
N GLU A 34 27.56 14.33 26.69
CA GLU A 34 26.44 13.61 27.29
C GLU A 34 26.40 12.16 26.84
N ARG A 35 26.00 11.25 27.74
CA ARG A 35 25.81 9.84 27.41
C ARG A 35 24.58 9.68 26.53
N TRP A 36 24.74 9.03 25.38
CA TRP A 36 23.60 8.68 24.54
C TRP A 36 22.61 7.78 25.29
N GLN A 37 21.32 8.10 25.14
CA GLN A 37 20.22 7.29 25.65
C GLN A 37 19.22 7.08 24.52
N ARG A 38 18.75 5.84 24.39
CA ARG A 38 17.70 5.50 23.43
C ARG A 38 16.35 5.80 24.07
N THR A 39 15.47 6.49 23.35
CA THR A 39 14.04 6.50 23.67
C THR A 39 13.52 5.07 23.64
N ASP A 40 12.70 4.70 24.64
CA ASP A 40 12.04 3.39 24.64
C ASP A 40 11.17 3.24 23.38
N PRO A 41 11.45 2.25 22.50
CA PRO A 41 10.67 2.02 21.29
C PRO A 41 9.16 1.84 21.54
N GLN A 42 8.79 1.38 22.74
CA GLN A 42 7.39 1.18 23.10
C GLN A 42 6.60 2.50 23.15
N THR A 43 7.28 3.63 23.34
CA THR A 43 6.67 4.97 23.33
C THR A 43 6.02 5.29 21.98
N ASP A 44 6.76 5.04 20.89
CA ASP A 44 6.25 5.30 19.54
C ASP A 44 5.32 4.17 19.07
N GLN A 45 5.64 2.92 19.42
CA GLN A 45 4.82 1.76 19.06
C GLN A 45 3.40 1.86 19.62
N ALA A 46 3.24 2.26 20.89
CA ALA A 46 1.91 2.42 21.50
C ALA A 46 1.07 3.49 20.79
N ARG A 47 1.71 4.55 20.27
CA ARG A 47 1.02 5.58 19.47
C ARG A 47 0.52 5.03 18.14
N LEU A 48 1.33 4.20 17.48
CA LEU A 48 0.97 3.56 16.21
C LEU A 48 -0.16 2.55 16.40
N GLU A 49 -0.11 1.73 17.45
CA GLU A 49 -1.14 0.73 17.76
C GLU A 49 -2.49 1.37 18.14
N ALA A 50 -2.48 2.58 18.68
CA ALA A 50 -3.69 3.33 18.97
C ALA A 50 -4.34 3.99 17.73
N MET A 51 -3.67 4.00 16.57
CA MET A 51 -4.22 4.58 15.35
C MET A 51 -5.33 3.70 14.78
N GLU A 52 -6.45 4.32 14.43
CA GLU A 52 -7.55 3.63 13.76
C GLU A 52 -7.08 3.08 12.40
N SER A 53 -7.29 1.79 12.18
CA SER A 53 -7.02 1.11 10.91
C SER A 53 -8.34 0.76 10.23
N PRO A 54 -8.49 0.97 8.92
CA PRO A 54 -9.72 0.62 8.22
C PRO A 54 -10.03 -0.87 8.35
N PRO A 55 -11.28 -1.25 8.62
CA PRO A 55 -11.67 -2.65 8.73
C PRO A 55 -11.46 -3.35 7.38
N THR A 56 -11.19 -4.66 7.42
CA THR A 56 -11.00 -5.51 6.25
C THR A 56 -12.07 -6.59 6.18
N VAL A 57 -12.43 -7.02 4.98
CA VAL A 57 -13.34 -8.16 4.73
C VAL A 57 -12.70 -9.14 3.76
N GLU A 58 -12.67 -10.42 4.14
CA GLU A 58 -12.01 -11.47 3.35
C GLU A 58 -12.85 -11.93 2.16
N ARG A 59 -14.17 -12.00 2.35
CA ARG A 59 -15.16 -12.43 1.34
C ARG A 59 -16.14 -11.29 1.05
N PRO A 60 -15.70 -10.21 0.40
CA PRO A 60 -16.55 -9.08 0.03
C PRO A 60 -17.60 -9.47 -1.00
N GLU A 61 -18.81 -8.95 -0.87
CA GLU A 61 -19.86 -9.11 -1.87
C GLU A 61 -20.67 -7.82 -1.98
N GLY A 62 -20.92 -7.36 -3.21
CA GLY A 62 -21.78 -6.21 -3.48
C GLY A 62 -21.10 -5.03 -4.17
N PRO A 63 -21.69 -3.82 -4.10
CA PRO A 63 -21.11 -2.62 -4.71
C PRO A 63 -19.81 -2.22 -4.00
N ALA A 64 -18.87 -1.68 -4.78
CA ALA A 64 -17.57 -1.28 -4.30
C ALA A 64 -16.95 -0.19 -5.17
N SER A 65 -15.87 0.42 -4.68
CA SER A 65 -15.01 1.33 -5.44
C SER A 65 -13.53 0.99 -5.28
N VAL A 66 -12.72 1.36 -6.28
CA VAL A 66 -11.27 1.16 -6.26
C VAL A 66 -10.61 2.20 -5.33
N GLU A 67 -9.82 1.76 -4.36
CA GLU A 67 -8.98 2.63 -3.52
C GLU A 67 -7.55 2.71 -4.05
N SER A 68 -7.01 1.58 -4.51
CA SER A 68 -5.71 1.47 -5.15
C SER A 68 -5.67 0.22 -6.03
N TYR A 69 -4.80 0.20 -7.02
CA TYR A 69 -4.65 -0.95 -7.89
C TYR A 69 -3.24 -1.03 -8.47
N THR A 70 -2.89 -2.21 -8.97
CA THR A 70 -1.70 -2.43 -9.79
C THR A 70 -2.00 -3.46 -10.87
N VAL A 71 -1.19 -3.46 -11.92
CA VAL A 71 -1.28 -4.42 -13.02
C VAL A 71 0.04 -5.16 -13.11
N GLN A 72 -0.02 -6.48 -13.03
CA GLN A 72 1.12 -7.34 -13.29
C GLN A 72 1.27 -7.54 -14.79
N PHE A 73 2.50 -7.34 -15.29
CA PHE A 73 2.88 -7.60 -16.67
C PHE A 73 3.67 -8.90 -16.81
N SER A 74 3.52 -9.54 -17.96
CA SER A 74 4.36 -10.66 -18.39
C SER A 74 5.76 -10.20 -18.78
N ARG A 75 6.65 -11.16 -19.05
CA ARG A 75 8.01 -10.85 -19.55
C ARG A 75 8.00 -10.29 -20.97
N GLU A 76 6.96 -10.59 -21.73
CA GLU A 76 6.71 -10.13 -23.09
C GLU A 76 6.08 -8.72 -23.13
N GLY A 77 5.76 -8.14 -21.96
CA GLY A 77 5.19 -6.80 -21.86
C GLY A 77 3.67 -6.74 -21.96
N GLU A 78 2.98 -7.88 -21.85
CA GLU A 78 1.51 -7.94 -21.87
C GLU A 78 0.94 -7.91 -20.46
N PRO A 79 -0.11 -7.12 -20.17
CA PRO A 79 -0.74 -7.12 -18.86
C PRO A 79 -1.50 -8.44 -18.63
N GLN A 80 -1.30 -9.08 -17.47
CA GLN A 80 -1.81 -10.42 -17.17
C GLN A 80 -2.77 -10.48 -15.97
N LEU A 81 -2.64 -9.54 -15.02
CA LEU A 81 -3.42 -9.58 -13.80
C LEU A 81 -3.63 -8.18 -13.23
N GLY A 82 -4.89 -7.77 -13.10
CA GLY A 82 -5.26 -6.63 -12.27
C GLY A 82 -5.38 -7.06 -10.81
N ILE A 83 -4.81 -6.28 -9.90
CA ILE A 83 -4.94 -6.45 -8.45
C ILE A 83 -5.53 -5.15 -7.91
N VAL A 84 -6.66 -5.26 -7.21
CA VAL A 84 -7.42 -4.13 -6.67
C VAL A 84 -7.47 -4.23 -5.16
N ILE A 85 -7.15 -3.12 -4.50
CA ILE A 85 -7.61 -2.82 -3.14
C ILE A 85 -8.84 -1.93 -3.29
N GLY A 86 -9.98 -2.41 -2.83
CA GLY A 86 -11.25 -1.71 -2.94
C GLY A 86 -11.94 -1.47 -1.61
N ARG A 87 -12.95 -0.60 -1.61
CA ARG A 87 -13.85 -0.32 -0.48
C ARG A 87 -15.25 -0.79 -0.82
N LEU A 88 -15.88 -1.60 0.04
CA LEU A 88 -17.29 -1.94 -0.10
C LEU A 88 -18.18 -0.70 0.09
N GLY A 89 -19.34 -0.70 -0.53
CA GLY A 89 -20.30 0.40 -0.44
C GLY A 89 -20.03 1.54 -1.43
N ASP A 90 -20.66 2.69 -1.16
CA ASP A 90 -20.56 3.88 -2.00
C ASP A 90 -19.30 4.69 -1.66
N ARG A 91 -18.80 5.45 -2.63
CA ARG A 91 -17.65 6.34 -2.52
C ARG A 91 -17.82 7.40 -1.44
N GLU A 92 -19.04 7.89 -1.20
CA GLU A 92 -19.31 8.87 -0.14
C GLU A 92 -19.20 8.28 1.28
N LYS A 93 -19.45 6.97 1.42
CA LYS A 93 -19.41 6.25 2.70
C LYS A 93 -18.68 4.91 2.53
N PRO A 94 -17.35 4.93 2.39
CA PRO A 94 -16.57 3.74 2.10
C PRO A 94 -16.56 2.77 3.29
N GLY A 95 -17.09 1.57 3.08
CA GLY A 95 -17.08 0.44 3.99
C GLY A 95 -15.70 -0.24 4.11
N PRO A 96 -15.62 -1.52 4.54
CA PRO A 96 -14.34 -2.20 4.76
C PRO A 96 -13.54 -2.40 3.46
N ARG A 97 -12.22 -2.49 3.62
CA ARG A 97 -11.26 -2.81 2.55
C ARG A 97 -11.33 -4.28 2.17
N PHE A 98 -11.09 -4.54 0.89
CA PHE A 98 -10.90 -5.90 0.37
C PHE A 98 -9.79 -5.94 -0.66
N ILE A 99 -9.31 -7.16 -0.96
CA ILE A 99 -8.45 -7.45 -2.10
C ILE A 99 -9.24 -8.27 -3.13
N ALA A 100 -9.10 -7.93 -4.41
CA ALA A 100 -9.70 -8.66 -5.52
C ALA A 100 -8.79 -8.62 -6.75
N ASN A 101 -8.99 -9.57 -7.66
CA ASN A 101 -8.49 -9.47 -9.02
C ASN A 101 -9.54 -8.88 -9.94
N THR A 102 -9.12 -8.26 -11.03
CA THR A 102 -10.05 -7.97 -12.13
C THR A 102 -10.22 -9.24 -12.97
N PRO A 103 -11.32 -9.36 -13.74
CA PRO A 103 -11.39 -10.42 -14.73
C PRO A 103 -10.27 -10.25 -15.80
N PRO A 104 -9.87 -11.35 -16.48
CA PRO A 104 -8.60 -11.42 -17.21
C PRO A 104 -8.71 -10.90 -18.65
N GLU A 105 -9.74 -10.14 -19.00
CA GLU A 105 -9.91 -9.61 -20.36
C GLU A 105 -8.81 -8.62 -20.70
N SER A 106 -8.12 -8.85 -21.83
CA SER A 106 -6.98 -8.05 -22.25
C SER A 106 -7.30 -6.56 -22.38
N ASP A 107 -8.47 -6.22 -22.93
CA ASP A 107 -8.90 -4.83 -23.11
C ASP A 107 -9.05 -4.11 -21.76
N LEU A 108 -9.65 -4.77 -20.78
CA LEU A 108 -9.79 -4.24 -19.42
C LEU A 108 -8.41 -4.04 -18.77
N LEU A 109 -7.54 -5.04 -18.88
CA LEU A 109 -6.19 -4.95 -18.33
C LEU A 109 -5.38 -3.82 -18.96
N TRP A 110 -5.50 -3.60 -20.27
CA TRP A 110 -4.91 -2.45 -20.94
C TRP A 110 -5.53 -1.12 -20.48
N CYS A 111 -6.85 -1.06 -20.28
CA CYS A 111 -7.51 0.13 -19.74
C CYS A 111 -6.97 0.53 -18.37
N LEU A 112 -6.77 -0.42 -17.45
CA LEU A 112 -6.16 -0.16 -16.13
C LEU A 112 -4.80 0.55 -16.23
N THR A 113 -4.04 0.29 -17.30
CA THR A 113 -2.69 0.87 -17.49
C THR A 113 -2.71 2.23 -18.19
N ARG A 114 -3.81 2.59 -18.85
CA ARG A 114 -3.92 3.78 -19.73
C ARG A 114 -4.85 4.85 -19.17
N GLN A 115 -5.70 4.49 -18.20
CA GLN A 115 -6.69 5.37 -17.59
C GLN A 115 -6.59 5.29 -16.07
N GLU A 116 -7.09 6.32 -15.40
CA GLU A 116 -7.18 6.35 -13.93
C GLU A 116 -8.40 5.55 -13.47
N PHE A 117 -8.17 4.57 -12.58
CA PHE A 117 -9.23 3.73 -12.03
C PHE A 117 -9.53 4.00 -10.55
N ILE A 118 -8.71 4.78 -9.82
CA ILE A 118 -8.98 5.17 -8.43
C ILE A 118 -10.33 5.87 -8.35
N GLY A 119 -11.19 5.37 -7.46
CA GLY A 119 -12.55 5.85 -7.27
C GLY A 119 -13.58 5.31 -8.26
N THR A 120 -13.18 4.46 -9.22
CA THR A 120 -14.11 3.80 -10.15
C THR A 120 -15.01 2.85 -9.38
N SER A 121 -16.31 2.96 -9.63
CA SER A 121 -17.33 2.09 -9.05
C SER A 121 -17.37 0.74 -9.76
N GLY A 122 -17.85 -0.28 -9.05
CA GLY A 122 -17.99 -1.62 -9.59
C GLY A 122 -18.71 -2.54 -8.63
N ARG A 123 -18.64 -3.83 -8.92
CA ARG A 123 -19.09 -4.89 -7.99
C ARG A 123 -17.96 -5.84 -7.69
N VAL A 124 -17.94 -6.36 -6.47
CA VAL A 124 -17.04 -7.43 -6.04
C VAL A 124 -17.85 -8.64 -5.59
N SER A 125 -17.32 -9.83 -5.85
CA SER A 125 -17.86 -11.09 -5.33
C SER A 125 -16.72 -12.10 -5.16
N PRO A 126 -16.82 -13.06 -4.22
CA PRO A 126 -15.95 -14.21 -4.22
C PRO A 126 -16.23 -15.06 -5.47
N ASP A 127 -15.20 -15.54 -6.14
CA ASP A 127 -15.29 -16.55 -7.19
C ASP A 127 -15.10 -17.95 -6.59
N PRO A 128 -16.12 -18.83 -6.61
CA PRO A 128 -16.03 -20.18 -6.07
C PRO A 128 -14.98 -21.05 -6.76
N GLY A 129 -14.68 -20.79 -8.03
CA GLY A 129 -13.76 -21.60 -8.83
C GLY A 129 -12.28 -21.37 -8.48
N SER A 130 -11.88 -20.10 -8.32
CA SER A 130 -10.49 -19.74 -8.01
C SER A 130 -10.20 -19.55 -6.51
N GLY A 131 -11.23 -19.42 -5.68
CA GLY A 131 -11.08 -19.05 -4.26
C GLY A 131 -10.60 -17.62 -4.04
N ARG A 132 -10.65 -16.77 -5.09
CA ARG A 132 -10.26 -15.35 -5.04
C ARG A 132 -11.49 -14.47 -5.15
N ASN A 133 -11.37 -13.21 -4.75
CA ASN A 133 -12.40 -12.21 -5.04
C ASN A 133 -12.17 -11.62 -6.43
N VAL A 134 -13.25 -11.36 -7.15
CA VAL A 134 -13.21 -10.71 -8.47
C VAL A 134 -13.95 -9.38 -8.38
N PHE A 135 -13.35 -8.32 -8.91
CA PHE A 135 -13.94 -6.98 -9.01
C PHE A 135 -14.18 -6.64 -10.48
N TRP A 136 -15.43 -6.31 -10.81
CA TRP A 136 -15.85 -5.86 -12.12
C TRP A 136 -16.06 -4.34 -12.09
N PRO A 137 -15.14 -3.55 -12.65
CA PRO A 137 -15.33 -2.11 -12.77
C PRO A 137 -16.48 -1.78 -13.72
N GLN A 138 -17.23 -0.74 -13.38
CA GLN A 138 -18.23 -0.12 -14.26
C GLN A 138 -17.57 1.09 -14.91
N THR A 139 -16.86 0.84 -16.00
CA THR A 139 -16.28 1.86 -16.88
C THR A 139 -17.25 2.28 -17.97
#